data_AF-A0A357ITZ7-F1
#
_entry.id   AF-A0A357ITZ7-F1
#
_cell.length_a   1.000
_cell.length_b   1.000
_cell.length_c   1.000
_cell.angle_alpha   90.00
_cell.angle_beta   90.00
_cell.angle_gamma   90.00
#
_symmetry.space_group_name_H-M   'P 1'
#
loop_
_entity.id
_entity.type
_entity.pdbx_description
1 polymer ?
#
loop_
_entity_poly.entity_id
_entity_poly.type
_entity_poly.pdbx_seq_one_letter_code
_entity_poly.pdbx_strand_id
1 'polypeptide(L)'
;MEAEETLDFPEIYKGRCLNNRSGCPCFKEADPQSDVVRNYFHAESLRKSGPETSRDGKTYVPVVRNAVISTAGPECFVPSNSLIPMEYSKVLEAKHQKLDHTPLSLNQLVNLTGEVSSERLQKDFRHIDVRKVWPTFYHLAMEDFHPGPKVPVKNPAGKTIGYASQEFLEQVRWEGSGVGLDGKKYHYAGRPGKYNSYNLRWGHGAGYNYQVFPYRTIAVNFNGLCRSLGKSIPGCAKKTLIGLLVYIPEVASKRIKMPGGGIHDGYFCITDTGSPYYIRDDRIDMFVGTHGGGNPYLPEQRQTNHLIQGGIKNLVPSDWKIWTTDTKRVWCDIGQAESGKCTHDYRNTAKDKSLTLQAVFTGDGSPVRCKKNP
;
A
#
# COMPACT_ATOMS: atom_id res chain seq x y z
N MET A 1 -13.20 -29.88 -26.63
CA MET A 1 -12.83 -29.93 -25.20
C MET A 1 -11.41 -29.40 -25.12
N GLU A 2 -11.27 -28.10 -24.96
CA GLU A 2 -9.99 -27.50 -24.62
C GLU A 2 -9.70 -27.89 -23.16
N ALA A 3 -8.49 -28.39 -22.91
CA ALA A 3 -8.06 -28.72 -21.57
C ALA A 3 -8.11 -27.44 -20.73
N GLU A 4 -8.86 -27.46 -19.61
CA GLU A 4 -8.68 -26.47 -18.56
C GLU A 4 -7.21 -26.55 -18.11
N GLU A 5 -6.39 -25.58 -18.51
CA GLU A 5 -5.11 -25.34 -17.85
C GLU A 5 -5.43 -25.16 -16.37
N THR A 6 -5.06 -26.15 -15.56
CA THR A 6 -5.07 -26.01 -14.11
C THR A 6 -4.13 -24.86 -13.79
N LEU A 7 -4.69 -23.68 -13.49
CA LEU A 7 -3.94 -22.53 -13.01
C LEU A 7 -3.21 -22.96 -11.73
N ASP A 8 -1.92 -23.24 -11.85
CA ASP A 8 -1.08 -23.55 -10.70
C ASP A 8 -0.81 -22.26 -9.93
N PHE A 9 -1.28 -22.21 -8.68
CA PHE A 9 -1.13 -21.04 -7.83
C PHE A 9 0.22 -21.11 -7.11
N PRO A 10 1.06 -20.07 -7.20
CA PRO A 10 2.43 -20.14 -6.72
C PRO A 10 2.51 -20.31 -5.20
N GLU A 11 3.28 -21.27 -4.71
CA GLU A 11 3.61 -21.31 -3.28
C GLU A 11 4.50 -20.12 -2.91
N ILE A 12 3.98 -19.24 -2.05
CA ILE A 12 4.66 -18.03 -1.60
C ILE A 12 5.00 -18.15 -0.13
N TYR A 13 6.23 -17.77 0.20
CA TYR A 13 6.75 -17.74 1.56
C TYR A 13 7.18 -16.34 1.97
N LYS A 14 7.12 -16.10 3.27
CA LYS A 14 7.83 -15.02 3.95
C LYS A 14 9.11 -15.59 4.55
N GLY A 15 10.26 -15.03 4.18
CA GLY A 15 11.55 -15.41 4.77
C GLY A 15 11.62 -15.06 6.26
N ARG A 16 12.08 -15.99 7.09
CA ARG A 16 12.38 -15.78 8.50
C ARG A 16 13.89 -15.62 8.69
N CYS A 17 14.31 -14.39 8.99
CA CYS A 17 15.71 -14.07 9.32
C CYS A 17 15.81 -13.05 10.46
N LEU A 18 15.64 -13.51 11.70
CA LEU A 18 15.55 -12.63 12.87
C LEU A 18 16.93 -12.19 13.36
N ASN A 19 17.01 -10.97 13.90
CA ASN A 19 18.20 -10.39 14.54
C ASN A 19 19.47 -10.38 13.68
N ASN A 20 19.35 -10.47 12.35
CA ASN A 20 20.49 -10.51 11.44
C ASN A 20 20.42 -9.39 10.40
N ARG A 21 21.26 -8.38 10.62
CA ARG A 21 21.33 -7.18 9.76
C ARG A 21 21.88 -7.47 8.36
N SER A 22 22.72 -8.49 8.22
CA SER A 22 23.35 -8.87 6.95
C SER A 22 22.49 -9.83 6.12
N GLY A 23 21.34 -10.24 6.66
CA GLY A 23 20.47 -11.25 6.07
C GLY A 23 20.97 -12.67 6.31
N CYS A 24 20.13 -13.64 5.97
CA CYS A 24 20.37 -15.06 6.16
C CYS A 24 20.77 -15.70 4.83
N PRO A 25 21.63 -16.73 4.87
CA PRO A 25 22.17 -17.33 3.66
C PRO A 25 21.07 -18.04 2.84
N CYS A 26 21.11 -17.84 1.52
CA CYS A 26 20.39 -18.61 0.54
C CYS A 26 21.41 -19.38 -0.30
N PHE A 27 21.39 -20.71 -0.18
CA PHE A 27 22.47 -21.57 -0.61
C PHE A 27 22.36 -21.96 -2.09
N LYS A 28 23.48 -22.29 -2.73
CA LYS A 28 23.52 -22.73 -4.13
C LYS A 28 22.91 -24.12 -4.30
N GLU A 29 23.08 -24.96 -3.29
CA GLU A 29 22.53 -26.32 -3.23
C GLU A 29 21.77 -26.50 -1.92
N ALA A 30 21.04 -27.61 -1.78
CA ALA A 30 20.37 -28.01 -0.55
C ALA A 30 21.38 -28.48 0.54
N ASP A 31 22.37 -27.63 0.84
CA ASP A 31 23.51 -27.90 1.71
C ASP A 31 24.00 -26.60 2.36
N PRO A 32 24.06 -26.51 3.71
CA PRO A 32 24.53 -25.32 4.39
C PRO A 32 26.04 -25.08 4.25
N GLN A 33 26.81 -26.08 3.76
CA GLN A 33 28.22 -25.94 3.40
C GLN A 33 28.43 -25.48 1.95
N SER A 34 27.38 -25.44 1.13
CA SER A 34 27.49 -24.92 -0.23
C SER A 34 27.61 -23.39 -0.25
N ASP A 35 28.09 -22.86 -1.37
CA ASP A 35 28.24 -21.42 -1.56
C ASP A 35 26.91 -20.67 -1.35
N VAL A 36 27.00 -19.48 -0.75
CA VAL A 36 25.85 -18.58 -0.61
C VAL A 36 25.67 -17.81 -1.92
N VAL A 37 24.54 -18.05 -2.60
CA VAL A 37 24.16 -17.32 -3.82
C VAL A 37 23.80 -15.87 -3.50
N ARG A 38 23.03 -15.68 -2.43
CA ARG A 38 22.60 -14.38 -1.93
C ARG A 38 22.15 -14.49 -0.48
N ASN A 39 22.08 -13.36 0.22
CA ASN A 39 21.34 -13.28 1.47
C ASN A 39 19.88 -12.87 1.21
N TYR A 40 18.97 -13.41 2.03
CA TYR A 40 17.58 -12.94 2.11
C TYR A 40 17.33 -12.31 3.48
N PHE A 41 16.41 -11.34 3.53
CA PHE A 41 16.07 -10.66 4.79
C PHE A 41 14.77 -11.19 5.40
N HIS A 42 14.54 -10.88 6.69
CA HIS A 42 13.25 -11.16 7.29
C HIS A 42 12.16 -10.44 6.50
N ALA A 43 11.03 -11.12 6.33
CA ALA A 43 9.89 -10.60 5.60
C ALA A 43 10.16 -10.35 4.09
N GLU A 44 11.23 -10.93 3.53
CA GLU A 44 11.41 -11.01 2.08
C GLU A 44 10.41 -12.03 1.52
N SER A 45 9.70 -11.67 0.45
CA SER A 45 8.77 -12.59 -0.20
C SER A 45 9.50 -13.47 -1.21
N LEU A 46 9.34 -14.77 -1.03
CA LEU A 46 10.03 -15.83 -1.75
C LEU A 46 8.97 -16.73 -2.40
N ARG A 47 9.20 -17.15 -3.64
CA ARG A 47 8.32 -18.07 -4.38
C ARG A 47 9.03 -19.39 -4.56
N LYS A 48 8.35 -20.50 -4.31
CA LYS A 48 8.87 -21.84 -4.62
C LYS A 48 9.15 -21.94 -6.11
N SER A 49 10.32 -22.44 -6.48
CA SER A 49 10.73 -22.56 -7.89
C SER A 49 10.94 -24.01 -8.35
N GLY A 50 10.84 -24.98 -7.44
CA GLY A 50 11.02 -26.39 -7.75
C GLY A 50 10.67 -27.33 -6.59
N PRO A 51 10.93 -28.64 -6.73
CA PRO A 51 10.67 -29.62 -5.70
C PRO A 51 11.59 -29.44 -4.48
N GLU A 52 11.07 -29.80 -3.31
CA GLU A 52 11.85 -29.76 -2.06
C GLU A 52 12.91 -30.86 -2.05
N THR A 53 14.03 -30.57 -1.42
CA THR A 53 15.16 -31.52 -1.29
C THR A 53 15.46 -31.76 0.18
N SER A 54 15.54 -33.03 0.58
CA SER A 54 15.91 -33.41 1.94
C SER A 54 17.37 -33.83 2.00
N ARG A 55 18.14 -33.23 2.91
CA ARG A 55 19.53 -33.57 3.18
C ARG A 55 19.81 -33.49 4.68
N ASP A 56 20.48 -34.50 5.23
CA ASP A 56 20.85 -34.56 6.66
C ASP A 56 19.67 -34.31 7.63
N GLY A 57 18.50 -34.86 7.30
CA GLY A 57 17.27 -34.69 8.09
C GLY A 57 16.66 -33.28 8.02
N LYS A 58 17.15 -32.40 7.15
CA LYS A 58 16.60 -31.06 6.92
C LYS A 58 16.01 -30.96 5.51
N THR A 59 14.85 -30.34 5.41
CA THR A 59 14.21 -30.03 4.14
C THR A 59 14.61 -28.64 3.68
N TYR A 60 15.03 -28.53 2.43
CA TYR A 60 15.36 -27.28 1.75
C TYR A 60 14.35 -27.04 0.63
N VAL A 61 13.93 -25.78 0.52
CA VAL A 61 13.00 -25.32 -0.51
C VAL A 61 13.78 -24.47 -1.50
N PRO A 62 13.79 -24.81 -2.81
CA PRO A 62 14.32 -23.93 -3.84
C PRO A 62 13.37 -22.73 -4.00
N VAL A 63 13.95 -21.53 -3.95
CA VAL A 63 13.20 -20.28 -3.98
C VAL A 63 13.81 -19.23 -4.90
N VAL A 64 12.94 -18.44 -5.51
CA VAL A 64 13.27 -17.16 -6.16
C VAL A 64 12.57 -16.02 -5.42
N ARG A 65 12.95 -14.76 -5.69
CA ARG A 65 12.18 -13.61 -5.16
C ARG A 65 10.80 -13.58 -5.83
N ASN A 66 9.74 -13.40 -5.04
CA ASN A 66 8.35 -13.44 -5.51
C ASN A 66 7.86 -12.12 -6.15
N ALA A 67 8.72 -11.27 -6.67
CA ALA A 67 8.36 -9.86 -6.85
C ALA A 67 8.18 -9.45 -8.31
N VAL A 68 7.09 -8.72 -8.58
CA VAL A 68 7.05 -7.71 -9.68
C VAL A 68 7.99 -6.54 -9.35
N ILE A 69 8.23 -6.33 -8.04
CA ILE A 69 8.92 -5.18 -7.44
C ILE A 69 10.46 -5.36 -7.45
N SER A 70 10.97 -6.54 -7.83
CA SER A 70 12.40 -6.78 -8.05
C SER A 70 12.57 -7.90 -9.08
N THR A 71 13.53 -7.78 -9.98
CA THR A 71 13.91 -8.87 -10.90
C THR A 71 14.02 -10.19 -10.13
N ALA A 72 13.40 -11.25 -10.66
CA ALA A 72 13.55 -12.59 -10.11
C ALA A 72 15.05 -12.91 -10.10
N GLY A 73 15.65 -12.85 -8.91
CA GLY A 73 17.06 -13.14 -8.72
C GLY A 73 17.36 -14.62 -8.98
N PRO A 74 18.63 -15.04 -8.87
CA PRO A 74 18.97 -16.45 -9.00
C PRO A 74 18.20 -17.29 -7.97
N GLU A 75 17.81 -18.49 -8.42
CA GLU A 75 17.30 -19.53 -7.54
C GLU A 75 18.37 -19.89 -6.48
N CYS A 76 17.89 -20.20 -5.28
CA CYS A 76 18.72 -20.67 -4.18
C CYS A 76 17.88 -21.46 -3.17
N PHE A 77 18.53 -22.20 -2.29
CA PHE A 77 17.91 -23.11 -1.34
C PHE A 77 17.86 -22.49 0.06
N VAL A 78 16.68 -22.57 0.70
CA VAL A 78 16.46 -22.10 2.07
C VAL A 78 15.89 -23.25 2.91
N PRO A 79 16.37 -23.46 4.16
CA PRO A 79 15.75 -24.42 5.07
C PRO A 79 14.26 -24.12 5.29
N SER A 80 13.40 -25.14 5.22
CA SER A 80 11.94 -24.97 5.33
C SER A 80 11.51 -24.31 6.64
N ASN A 81 12.20 -24.59 7.76
CA ASN A 81 11.94 -23.96 9.07
C ASN A 81 12.23 -22.45 9.12
N SER A 82 12.91 -21.94 8.10
CA SER A 82 13.24 -20.52 7.90
C SER A 82 12.30 -19.84 6.91
N LEU A 83 11.23 -20.52 6.51
CA LEU A 83 10.17 -20.03 5.65
C LEU A 83 8.83 -20.09 6.39
N ILE A 84 8.00 -19.07 6.19
CA ILE A 84 6.63 -19.03 6.69
C ILE A 84 5.71 -19.06 5.47
N PRO A 85 4.88 -20.10 5.29
CA PRO A 85 3.94 -20.16 4.17
C PRO A 85 2.93 -19.01 4.27
N MET A 86 2.67 -18.39 3.13
CA MET A 86 1.70 -17.31 3.00
C MET A 86 0.41 -17.86 2.39
N GLU A 87 -0.67 -17.78 3.16
CA GLU A 87 -1.99 -18.17 2.69
C GLU A 87 -2.67 -17.02 1.97
N TYR A 88 -3.31 -17.33 0.85
CA TYR A 88 -4.11 -16.40 0.08
C TYR A 88 -5.18 -17.16 -0.71
N SER A 89 -6.27 -16.48 -1.05
CA SER A 89 -7.32 -17.04 -1.90
C SER A 89 -6.79 -17.36 -3.30
N LYS A 90 -7.13 -18.54 -3.81
CA LYS A 90 -6.85 -18.97 -5.19
C LYS A 90 -7.76 -18.26 -6.21
N VAL A 91 -7.76 -16.93 -6.14
CA VAL A 91 -8.50 -16.02 -7.00
C VAL A 91 -7.50 -14.96 -7.43
N LEU A 92 -7.25 -14.87 -8.75
CA LEU A 92 -6.31 -13.90 -9.33
C LEU A 92 -6.99 -12.56 -9.62
N GLU A 93 -8.26 -12.61 -10.06
CA GLU A 93 -9.04 -11.44 -10.40
C GLU A 93 -10.40 -11.47 -9.71
N ALA A 94 -10.87 -10.31 -9.29
CA ALA A 94 -12.17 -10.15 -8.69
C ALA A 94 -13.11 -9.36 -9.61
N LYS A 95 -14.40 -9.67 -9.58
CA LYS A 95 -15.41 -9.05 -10.46
C LYS A 95 -15.38 -7.51 -10.41
N HIS A 96 -15.23 -6.95 -9.21
CA HIS A 96 -15.24 -5.50 -9.02
C HIS A 96 -13.88 -4.81 -9.30
N GLN A 97 -12.89 -5.52 -9.84
CA GLN A 97 -11.71 -4.91 -10.47
C GLN A 97 -12.03 -4.30 -11.84
N LYS A 98 -13.21 -4.56 -12.41
CA LYS A 98 -13.68 -3.96 -13.66
C LYS A 98 -14.39 -2.61 -13.49
N LEU A 99 -14.46 -2.09 -12.26
CA LEU A 99 -15.03 -0.75 -12.00
C LEU A 99 -14.20 0.33 -12.72
N ASP A 100 -14.77 1.51 -12.99
CA ASP A 100 -14.02 2.60 -13.64
C ASP A 100 -13.12 3.33 -12.65
N HIS A 101 -11.83 2.98 -12.65
CA HIS A 101 -10.76 3.61 -11.85
C HIS A 101 -10.10 4.83 -12.49
N THR A 102 -10.67 5.38 -13.56
CA THR A 102 -10.13 6.59 -14.19
C THR A 102 -9.98 7.69 -13.13
N PRO A 103 -8.77 8.24 -12.92
CA PRO A 103 -8.57 9.29 -11.94
C PRO A 103 -9.43 10.51 -12.31
N LEU A 104 -10.06 11.14 -11.31
CA LEU A 104 -10.81 12.37 -11.54
C LEU A 104 -9.91 13.43 -12.19
N SER A 105 -10.46 14.24 -13.10
CA SER A 105 -9.74 15.40 -13.62
C SER A 105 -9.50 16.44 -12.51
N LEU A 106 -8.52 17.34 -12.69
CA LEU A 106 -8.27 18.41 -11.72
C LEU A 106 -9.50 19.33 -11.55
N ASN A 107 -10.23 19.62 -12.63
CA ASN A 107 -11.50 20.36 -12.60
C ASN A 107 -12.56 19.72 -11.68
N GLN A 108 -12.65 18.39 -11.69
CA GLN A 108 -13.50 17.66 -10.78
C GLN A 108 -12.91 17.66 -9.37
N LEU A 109 -11.60 17.52 -9.23
CA LEU A 109 -10.94 17.27 -7.96
C LEU A 109 -10.93 18.49 -7.02
N VAL A 110 -10.75 19.71 -7.53
CA VAL A 110 -10.54 20.91 -6.70
C VAL A 110 -11.62 21.97 -6.87
N ASN A 111 -11.80 22.80 -5.84
CA ASN A 111 -12.75 23.91 -5.86
C ASN A 111 -12.06 25.23 -6.23
N LEU A 112 -11.63 25.35 -7.48
CA LEU A 112 -11.06 26.57 -8.05
C LEU A 112 -11.96 27.09 -9.17
N THR A 113 -11.94 28.41 -9.39
CA THR A 113 -12.66 29.05 -10.48
C THR A 113 -11.92 28.90 -11.81
N GLY A 114 -12.68 28.72 -12.89
CA GLY A 114 -12.15 28.53 -14.24
C GLY A 114 -11.56 27.13 -14.49
N GLU A 115 -10.93 26.94 -15.64
CA GLU A 115 -10.28 25.69 -16.00
C GLU A 115 -9.04 25.43 -15.14
N VAL A 116 -8.97 24.25 -14.53
CA VAL A 116 -7.86 23.78 -13.72
C VAL A 116 -7.08 22.73 -14.50
N SER A 117 -5.86 23.06 -14.86
CA SER A 117 -4.88 22.17 -15.49
C SER A 117 -3.62 22.06 -14.64
N SER A 118 -2.80 21.04 -14.93
CA SER A 118 -1.51 20.87 -14.25
C SER A 118 -0.60 22.06 -14.52
N GLU A 119 -0.58 22.54 -15.76
CA GLU A 119 0.23 23.70 -16.20
C GLU A 119 -0.17 24.97 -15.44
N ARG A 120 -1.48 25.21 -15.28
CA ARG A 120 -1.99 26.34 -14.51
C ARG A 120 -1.60 26.23 -13.04
N LEU A 121 -1.80 25.06 -12.43
CA LEU A 121 -1.43 24.86 -11.03
C LEU A 121 0.08 25.09 -10.82
N GLN A 122 0.94 24.52 -11.67
CA GLN A 122 2.38 24.70 -11.59
C GLN A 122 2.84 26.16 -11.78
N LYS A 123 2.15 26.92 -12.64
CA LYS A 123 2.51 28.31 -12.96
C LYS A 123 1.98 29.31 -11.92
N ASP A 124 0.71 29.19 -11.53
CA ASP A 124 -0.01 30.24 -10.82
C ASP A 124 -0.08 29.99 -9.30
N PHE A 125 0.26 28.77 -8.83
CA PHE A 125 0.14 28.37 -7.43
C PHE A 125 1.49 28.04 -6.81
N ARG A 126 1.60 28.34 -5.52
CA ARG A 126 2.81 28.08 -4.75
C ARG A 126 2.85 26.62 -4.34
N HIS A 127 3.96 25.97 -4.65
CA HIS A 127 4.26 24.61 -4.19
C HIS A 127 5.29 24.69 -3.08
N ILE A 128 4.95 24.17 -1.91
CA ILE A 128 5.83 24.17 -0.74
C ILE A 128 6.25 22.73 -0.45
N ASP A 129 7.56 22.47 -0.49
CA ASP A 129 8.13 21.19 -0.07
C ASP A 129 7.75 20.90 1.39
N VAL A 130 7.09 19.78 1.61
CA VAL A 130 6.64 19.36 2.94
C VAL A 130 7.69 18.45 3.57
N ARG A 131 8.03 17.37 2.87
CA ARG A 131 8.99 16.34 3.28
C ARG A 131 9.16 15.27 2.21
N LYS A 132 10.15 14.40 2.40
CA LYS A 132 10.19 13.08 1.77
C LYS A 132 9.22 12.13 2.43
N VAL A 133 8.59 11.28 1.63
CA VAL A 133 7.63 10.26 2.08
C VAL A 133 7.90 8.92 1.40
N TRP A 134 7.59 7.82 2.09
CA TRP A 134 7.67 6.47 1.53
C TRP A 134 6.26 5.92 1.29
N PRO A 135 5.92 5.58 0.03
CA PRO A 135 4.57 5.15 -0.31
C PRO A 135 4.35 3.65 -0.01
N THR A 136 3.18 3.37 0.53
CA THR A 136 2.49 2.09 0.33
C THR A 136 1.23 2.33 -0.52
N PHE A 137 0.51 1.26 -0.84
CA PHE A 137 -0.74 1.33 -1.58
C PHE A 137 -1.83 0.58 -0.81
N TYR A 138 -3.03 1.15 -0.82
CA TYR A 138 -4.20 0.53 -0.21
C TYR A 138 -5.38 0.54 -1.19
N HIS A 139 -6.33 -0.35 -0.97
CA HIS A 139 -7.44 -0.58 -1.87
C HIS A 139 -8.69 -0.94 -1.07
N LEU A 140 -9.84 -0.97 -1.73
CA LEU A 140 -11.02 -1.56 -1.13
C LEU A 140 -10.77 -3.03 -0.87
N ALA A 141 -11.10 -3.49 0.34
CA ALA A 141 -11.19 -4.91 0.60
C ALA A 141 -12.23 -5.53 -0.36
N MET A 142 -11.93 -6.71 -0.88
CA MET A 142 -12.74 -7.39 -1.87
C MET A 142 -13.08 -8.77 -1.35
N GLU A 143 -14.36 -9.08 -1.22
CA GLU A 143 -14.77 -10.35 -0.62
C GLU A 143 -14.35 -11.56 -1.46
N ASP A 144 -14.28 -11.41 -2.79
CA ASP A 144 -13.72 -12.42 -3.70
C ASP A 144 -12.32 -12.89 -3.27
N PHE A 145 -11.52 -11.97 -2.72
CA PHE A 145 -10.15 -12.24 -2.28
C PHE A 145 -10.04 -12.73 -0.84
N HIS A 146 -11.13 -12.65 -0.07
CA HIS A 146 -11.17 -13.01 1.34
C HIS A 146 -12.44 -13.83 1.63
N PRO A 147 -12.59 -15.00 0.98
CA PRO A 147 -13.74 -15.86 1.19
C PRO A 147 -13.68 -16.50 2.57
N GLY A 148 -14.85 -16.94 3.05
CA GLY A 148 -14.99 -17.71 4.28
C GLY A 148 -16.40 -17.58 4.87
N PRO A 149 -16.61 -18.04 6.13
CA PRO A 149 -17.93 -18.14 6.73
C PRO A 149 -18.67 -16.81 6.75
N LYS A 150 -19.91 -16.78 6.24
CA LYS A 150 -20.75 -15.58 6.25
C LYS A 150 -21.26 -15.31 7.66
N VAL A 151 -21.01 -14.10 8.15
CA VAL A 151 -21.47 -13.62 9.47
C VAL A 151 -22.34 -12.37 9.30
N PRO A 152 -23.28 -12.10 10.23
CA PRO A 152 -24.10 -10.89 10.18
C PRO A 152 -23.23 -9.64 10.38
N VAL A 153 -23.30 -8.72 9.42
CA VAL A 153 -22.65 -7.41 9.49
C VAL A 153 -23.53 -6.47 10.31
N LYS A 154 -23.03 -5.97 11.43
CA LYS A 154 -23.80 -5.11 12.35
C LYS A 154 -23.35 -3.66 12.27
N ASN A 155 -24.32 -2.75 12.28
CA ASN A 155 -24.05 -1.32 12.40
C ASN A 155 -23.78 -0.90 13.86
N PRO A 156 -23.37 0.36 14.13
CA PRO A 156 -23.12 0.83 15.49
C PRO A 156 -24.30 0.67 16.45
N ALA A 157 -25.54 0.69 15.96
CA ALA A 157 -26.76 0.45 16.73
C ALA A 157 -27.06 -1.05 16.97
N GLY A 158 -26.23 -1.96 16.44
CA GLY A 158 -26.41 -3.41 16.56
C GLY A 158 -27.34 -4.03 15.52
N LYS A 159 -27.94 -3.23 14.63
CA LYS A 159 -28.81 -3.71 13.55
C LYS A 159 -27.97 -4.41 12.47
N THR A 160 -28.44 -5.56 12.01
CA THR A 160 -27.85 -6.26 10.85
C THR A 160 -28.11 -5.47 9.57
N ILE A 161 -27.05 -5.16 8.84
CA ILE A 161 -27.07 -4.41 7.57
C ILE A 161 -26.67 -5.27 6.36
N GLY A 162 -26.29 -6.53 6.59
CA GLY A 162 -25.95 -7.49 5.56
C GLY A 162 -25.29 -8.73 6.15
N TYR A 163 -24.79 -9.60 5.27
CA TYR A 163 -24.01 -10.78 5.61
C TYR A 163 -22.78 -10.82 4.71
N ALA A 164 -21.61 -11.05 5.29
CA ALA A 164 -20.35 -11.10 4.56
C ALA A 164 -19.37 -12.03 5.28
N SER A 165 -18.34 -12.48 4.59
CA SER A 165 -17.29 -13.38 5.06
C SER A 165 -16.52 -12.72 6.18
N GLN A 166 -16.24 -13.48 7.25
CA GLN A 166 -15.53 -12.96 8.41
C GLN A 166 -14.16 -12.39 8.03
N GLU A 167 -13.43 -13.10 7.18
CA GLU A 167 -12.11 -12.76 6.66
C GLU A 167 -12.16 -11.45 5.87
N PHE A 168 -13.19 -11.28 5.03
CA PHE A 168 -13.43 -10.02 4.32
C PHE A 168 -13.68 -8.85 5.29
N LEU A 169 -14.49 -9.04 6.34
CA LEU A 169 -14.76 -7.99 7.31
C LEU A 169 -13.51 -7.59 8.10
N GLU A 170 -12.61 -8.54 8.38
CA GLU A 170 -11.30 -8.23 8.96
C GLU A 170 -10.45 -7.37 8.03
N GLN A 171 -10.50 -7.61 6.72
CA GLN A 171 -9.83 -6.74 5.74
C GLN A 171 -10.50 -5.37 5.63
N VAL A 172 -11.84 -5.28 5.68
CA VAL A 172 -12.55 -3.98 5.75
C VAL A 172 -12.09 -3.16 6.96
N ARG A 173 -11.77 -3.80 8.09
CA ARG A 173 -11.21 -3.11 9.26
C ARG A 173 -9.82 -2.52 8.98
N TRP A 174 -8.98 -3.21 8.20
CA TRP A 174 -7.63 -2.77 7.88
C TRP A 174 -7.60 -1.71 6.77
N GLU A 175 -8.32 -1.96 5.68
CA GLU A 175 -8.41 -1.08 4.51
C GLU A 175 -9.40 0.08 4.70
N GLY A 176 -10.20 0.04 5.77
CA GLY A 176 -11.25 1.01 6.10
C GLY A 176 -12.55 0.81 5.33
N SER A 177 -12.50 0.36 4.07
CA SER A 177 -13.68 0.15 3.22
C SER A 177 -13.54 -1.12 2.36
N GLY A 178 -14.66 -1.73 1.97
CA GLY A 178 -14.66 -2.86 1.04
C GLY A 178 -15.99 -3.14 0.36
N VAL A 179 -15.96 -4.07 -0.60
CA VAL A 179 -17.10 -4.48 -1.44
C VAL A 179 -17.35 -5.98 -1.26
N GLY A 180 -18.57 -6.34 -0.86
CA GLY A 180 -19.04 -7.72 -0.76
C GLY A 180 -19.36 -8.34 -2.12
N LEU A 181 -19.52 -9.66 -2.16
CA LEU A 181 -19.96 -10.42 -3.33
C LEU A 181 -21.35 -10.00 -3.81
N ASP A 182 -22.20 -9.52 -2.90
CA ASP A 182 -23.52 -8.96 -3.20
C ASP A 182 -23.46 -7.51 -3.72
N GLY A 183 -22.25 -6.97 -3.91
CA GLY A 183 -22.01 -5.59 -4.33
C GLY A 183 -22.23 -4.54 -3.23
N LYS A 184 -22.67 -4.94 -2.03
CA LYS A 184 -22.80 -3.99 -0.92
C LYS A 184 -21.44 -3.52 -0.47
N LYS A 185 -21.37 -2.23 -0.14
CA LYS A 185 -20.16 -1.61 0.35
C LYS A 185 -20.23 -1.42 1.85
N TYR A 186 -19.16 -1.81 2.53
CA TYR A 186 -19.04 -1.73 3.98
C TYR A 186 -17.85 -0.86 4.35
N HIS A 187 -18.03 -0.01 5.36
CA HIS A 187 -17.00 0.84 5.93
C HIS A 187 -16.86 0.54 7.42
N TYR A 188 -15.63 0.40 7.91
CA TYR A 188 -15.39 0.17 9.34
C TYR A 188 -15.81 1.39 10.15
N ALA A 189 -16.73 1.21 11.11
CA ALA A 189 -17.32 2.31 11.86
C ALA A 189 -16.45 2.80 13.05
N GLY A 190 -15.17 2.43 13.08
CA GLY A 190 -14.25 2.79 14.17
C GLY A 190 -14.48 2.02 15.48
N ARG A 191 -15.36 1.01 15.50
CA ARG A 191 -15.65 0.18 16.66
C ARG A 191 -15.55 -1.31 16.31
N PRO A 192 -14.94 -2.16 17.15
CA PRO A 192 -14.76 -3.58 16.86
C PRO A 192 -16.05 -4.26 16.41
N GLY A 193 -16.01 -4.91 15.24
CA GLY A 193 -17.15 -5.64 14.67
C GLY A 193 -18.32 -4.76 14.21
N LYS A 194 -18.15 -3.44 14.10
CA LYS A 194 -19.20 -2.50 13.66
C LYS A 194 -18.84 -1.86 12.32
N TYR A 195 -19.83 -1.81 11.43
CA TYR A 195 -19.67 -1.31 10.07
C TYR A 195 -20.84 -0.42 9.64
N ASN A 196 -20.62 0.48 8.70
CA ASN A 196 -21.67 1.23 8.03
C ASN A 196 -21.78 0.74 6.58
N SER A 197 -23.00 0.69 6.04
CA SER A 197 -23.19 0.62 4.59
C SER A 197 -23.12 2.03 4.01
N TYR A 198 -22.71 2.15 2.75
CA TYR A 198 -22.62 3.43 2.10
C TYR A 198 -22.89 3.37 0.59
N ASN A 199 -23.32 4.51 0.04
CA ASN A 199 -23.62 4.68 -1.38
C ASN A 199 -22.71 5.73 -2.03
N LEU A 200 -21.40 5.61 -1.81
CA LEU A 200 -20.37 6.39 -2.47
C LEU A 200 -19.80 5.60 -3.64
N ARG A 201 -19.24 6.29 -4.64
CA ARG A 201 -18.65 5.61 -5.82
C ARG A 201 -17.52 4.66 -5.42
N TRP A 202 -16.66 5.05 -4.47
CA TRP A 202 -15.51 4.26 -4.05
C TRP A 202 -15.55 3.89 -2.57
N GLY A 203 -15.12 4.76 -1.66
CA GLY A 203 -15.05 4.47 -0.22
C GLY A 203 -15.10 5.73 0.64
N HIS A 204 -15.21 5.55 1.95
CA HIS A 204 -15.14 6.66 2.90
C HIS A 204 -13.70 7.03 3.20
N GLY A 205 -13.39 8.33 3.14
CA GLY A 205 -12.15 8.87 3.69
C GLY A 205 -12.22 9.08 5.20
N ALA A 206 -11.29 9.85 5.74
CA ALA A 206 -11.09 10.04 7.18
C ALA A 206 -12.15 10.94 7.88
N GLY A 207 -13.35 11.06 7.33
CA GLY A 207 -14.46 11.88 7.85
C GLY A 207 -14.69 13.17 7.05
N TYR A 208 -15.49 14.09 7.63
CA TYR A 208 -15.89 15.37 7.02
C TYR A 208 -16.52 15.25 5.62
N ASN A 209 -17.18 14.12 5.35
CA ASN A 209 -17.84 13.77 4.09
C ASN A 209 -16.89 13.64 2.89
N TYR A 210 -15.58 13.46 3.12
CA TYR A 210 -14.66 13.17 2.02
C TYR A 210 -14.81 11.72 1.55
N GLN A 211 -14.87 11.57 0.23
CA GLN A 211 -14.72 10.30 -0.44
C GLN A 211 -13.24 10.05 -0.83
N VAL A 212 -12.85 8.78 -0.92
CA VAL A 212 -11.56 8.38 -1.51
C VAL A 212 -11.71 8.10 -3.01
N PHE A 213 -10.71 8.46 -3.81
CA PHE A 213 -10.74 8.30 -5.27
C PHE A 213 -9.45 7.63 -5.78
N PRO A 214 -9.55 6.58 -6.62
CA PRO A 214 -8.38 5.86 -7.12
C PRO A 214 -7.39 6.83 -7.74
N TYR A 215 -6.12 6.67 -7.36
CA TYR A 215 -5.01 7.48 -7.81
C TYR A 215 -5.12 8.97 -7.47
N ARG A 216 -6.11 9.40 -6.68
CA ARG A 216 -6.28 10.80 -6.27
C ARG A 216 -6.28 10.98 -4.77
N THR A 217 -6.32 9.91 -3.98
CA THR A 217 -6.32 9.99 -2.53
C THR A 217 -5.03 9.44 -1.94
N ILE A 218 -4.49 10.16 -0.96
CA ILE A 218 -3.47 9.64 -0.06
C ILE A 218 -3.96 9.67 1.40
N ALA A 219 -3.66 8.59 2.12
CA ALA A 219 -3.76 8.53 3.56
C ALA A 219 -2.45 8.99 4.20
N VAL A 220 -2.54 9.83 5.23
CA VAL A 220 -1.36 10.40 5.92
C VAL A 220 -1.52 10.36 7.43
N ASN A 221 -0.40 10.55 8.13
CA ASN A 221 -0.44 10.93 9.54
C ASN A 221 -0.66 12.43 9.68
N PHE A 222 -1.85 12.87 10.10
CA PHE A 222 -2.16 14.30 10.23
C PHE A 222 -1.28 15.03 11.25
N ASN A 223 -0.93 14.40 12.38
CA ASN A 223 -0.07 15.00 13.39
C ASN A 223 1.34 15.19 12.87
N GLY A 224 1.88 14.17 12.22
CA GLY A 224 3.17 14.24 11.52
C GLY A 224 3.16 15.31 10.44
N LEU A 225 2.09 15.39 9.65
CA LEU A 225 1.97 16.41 8.59
C LEU A 225 1.93 17.83 9.15
N CYS A 226 1.25 18.04 10.28
CA CYS A 226 1.24 19.33 10.95
C CYS A 226 2.61 19.76 11.47
N ARG A 227 3.48 18.83 11.87
CA ARG A 227 4.86 19.20 12.24
C ARG A 227 5.63 19.79 11.06
N SER A 228 5.40 19.28 9.85
CA SER A 228 6.03 19.78 8.62
C SER A 228 5.39 21.09 8.13
N LEU A 229 4.06 21.22 8.23
CA LEU A 229 3.31 22.36 7.67
C LEU A 229 2.94 23.45 8.69
N GLY A 230 3.23 23.26 9.98
CA GLY A 230 2.68 24.11 11.05
C GLY A 230 3.06 25.59 10.95
N LYS A 231 4.21 25.90 10.33
CA LYS A 231 4.61 27.28 10.04
C LYS A 231 3.81 27.90 8.88
N SER A 232 3.33 27.08 7.95
CA SER A 232 2.58 27.52 6.77
C SER A 232 1.07 27.53 6.99
N ILE A 233 0.56 26.76 7.96
CA ILE A 233 -0.87 26.65 8.27
C ILE A 233 -1.09 26.97 9.75
N PRO A 234 -1.49 28.21 10.10
CA PRO A 234 -1.83 28.58 11.47
C PRO A 234 -2.90 27.66 12.07
N GLY A 235 -2.73 27.27 13.32
CA GLY A 235 -3.67 26.37 14.01
C GLY A 235 -3.77 24.98 13.38
N CYS A 236 -2.66 24.47 12.84
CA CYS A 236 -2.63 23.19 12.13
C CYS A 236 -3.24 22.05 12.95
N ALA A 237 -4.24 21.39 12.37
CA ALA A 237 -4.91 20.21 12.90
C ALA A 237 -5.49 19.39 11.75
N LYS A 238 -5.96 18.16 12.03
CA LYS A 238 -6.65 17.33 11.01
C LYS A 238 -7.72 18.09 10.24
N LYS A 239 -8.57 18.86 10.93
CA LYS A 239 -9.66 19.66 10.30
C LYS A 239 -9.15 20.71 9.30
N THR A 240 -7.93 21.23 9.50
CA THR A 240 -7.32 22.22 8.61
C THR A 240 -6.39 21.58 7.57
N LEU A 241 -6.08 20.29 7.68
CA LEU A 241 -5.26 19.57 6.69
C LEU A 241 -6.06 18.66 5.77
N ILE A 242 -7.17 18.08 6.24
CA ILE A 242 -7.98 17.19 5.41
C ILE A 242 -8.54 17.95 4.19
N GLY A 243 -8.47 17.30 3.03
CA GLY A 243 -8.78 17.86 1.73
C GLY A 243 -7.70 18.76 1.14
N LEU A 244 -6.50 18.85 1.75
CA LEU A 244 -5.38 19.58 1.14
C LEU A 244 -4.96 18.91 -0.18
N LEU A 245 -4.81 19.72 -1.24
CA LEU A 245 -4.20 19.30 -2.49
C LEU A 245 -2.68 19.25 -2.32
N VAL A 246 -2.10 18.16 -2.80
CA VAL A 246 -0.65 17.94 -2.82
C VAL A 246 -0.20 17.52 -4.20
N TYR A 247 1.08 17.75 -4.47
CA TYR A 247 1.75 17.36 -5.69
C TYR A 247 2.95 16.47 -5.38
N ILE A 248 3.12 15.42 -6.17
CA ILE A 248 4.24 14.48 -6.10
C ILE A 248 4.97 14.51 -7.46
N PRO A 249 6.06 15.27 -7.58
CA PRO A 249 6.78 15.47 -8.83
C PRO A 249 7.23 14.15 -9.49
N GLU A 250 7.65 13.17 -8.68
CA GLU A 250 8.11 11.87 -9.17
C GLU A 250 7.00 11.06 -9.85
N VAL A 251 5.72 11.29 -9.51
CA VAL A 251 4.58 10.66 -10.19
C VAL A 251 4.35 11.31 -11.55
N ALA A 252 4.35 12.66 -11.60
CA ALA A 252 4.14 13.39 -12.85
C ALA A 252 5.25 13.13 -13.88
N SER A 253 6.51 13.13 -13.44
CA SER A 253 7.67 12.96 -14.32
C SER A 253 7.73 11.58 -14.98
N LYS A 254 7.16 10.55 -14.34
CA LYS A 254 7.07 9.18 -14.88
C LYS A 254 6.04 9.02 -16.00
N ARG A 255 5.20 10.03 -16.25
CA ARG A 255 4.16 10.03 -17.30
C ARG A 255 3.30 8.75 -17.26
N ILE A 256 2.89 8.37 -16.05
CA ILE A 256 2.23 7.09 -15.80
C ILE A 256 0.87 7.07 -16.50
N LYS A 257 0.65 6.07 -17.37
CA LYS A 257 -0.63 5.85 -18.04
C LYS A 257 -1.64 5.27 -17.06
N MET A 258 -2.77 5.97 -16.95
CA MET A 258 -3.85 5.65 -16.03
C MET A 258 -4.96 4.88 -16.74
N PRO A 259 -5.85 4.21 -15.99
CA PRO A 259 -7.14 3.77 -16.53
C PRO A 259 -7.84 4.93 -17.26
N GLY A 260 -8.43 4.65 -18.40
CA GLY A 260 -9.00 5.68 -19.29
C GLY A 260 -7.98 6.33 -20.25
N GLY A 261 -6.71 5.94 -20.21
CA GLY A 261 -5.68 6.32 -21.19
C GLY A 261 -4.97 7.66 -20.90
N GLY A 262 -5.45 8.44 -19.95
CA GLY A 262 -4.81 9.69 -19.51
C GLY A 262 -3.46 9.47 -18.82
N ILE A 263 -2.67 10.54 -18.72
CA ILE A 263 -1.42 10.55 -17.95
C ILE A 263 -1.70 11.13 -16.57
N HIS A 264 -1.14 10.52 -15.53
CA HIS A 264 -1.24 11.05 -14.18
C HIS A 264 -0.44 12.35 -14.03
N ASP A 265 -1.11 13.40 -13.58
CA ASP A 265 -0.54 14.75 -13.44
C ASP A 265 0.26 14.97 -12.15
N GLY A 266 0.28 13.99 -11.24
CA GLY A 266 1.03 14.01 -9.98
C GLY A 266 0.28 14.64 -8.80
N TYR A 267 -0.95 15.10 -8.99
CA TYR A 267 -1.75 15.69 -7.92
C TYR A 267 -2.61 14.66 -7.18
N PHE A 268 -2.63 14.80 -5.86
CA PHE A 268 -3.40 13.98 -4.93
C PHE A 268 -4.07 14.84 -3.87
N CYS A 269 -5.05 14.27 -3.18
CA CYS A 269 -5.78 14.87 -2.09
C CYS A 269 -5.53 14.08 -0.81
N ILE A 270 -5.26 14.81 0.27
CA ILE A 270 -5.15 14.24 1.61
C ILE A 270 -6.55 14.12 2.18
N THR A 271 -7.28 13.06 1.83
CA THR A 271 -8.66 12.85 2.30
C THR A 271 -8.81 11.68 3.25
N ASP A 272 -7.72 10.98 3.54
CA ASP A 272 -7.75 9.78 4.36
C ASP A 272 -6.63 9.71 5.42
N THR A 273 -6.72 8.72 6.31
CA THR A 273 -5.75 8.47 7.39
C THR A 273 -5.68 6.98 7.69
N GLY A 274 -4.53 6.52 8.15
CA GLY A 274 -4.40 5.19 8.74
C GLY A 274 -4.04 5.26 10.21
N SER A 275 -3.93 4.08 10.83
CA SER A 275 -3.34 3.97 12.16
C SER A 275 -1.91 4.52 12.16
N PRO A 276 -1.52 5.33 13.17
CA PRO A 276 -0.19 5.94 13.22
C PRO A 276 0.94 4.92 13.35
N TYR A 277 0.63 3.66 13.71
CA TYR A 277 1.58 2.56 13.72
C TYR A 277 2.03 2.19 12.29
N TYR A 278 1.11 2.24 11.32
CA TYR A 278 1.37 1.88 9.93
C TYR A 278 1.66 3.12 9.08
N ILE A 279 0.79 4.14 9.15
CA ILE A 279 0.99 5.43 8.50
C ILE A 279 1.71 6.35 9.49
N ARG A 280 3.02 6.13 9.60
CA ARG A 280 3.94 6.97 10.37
C ARG A 280 4.06 8.36 9.73
N ASP A 281 4.75 9.28 10.40
CA ASP A 281 4.85 10.68 9.97
C ASP A 281 5.27 10.85 8.51
N ASP A 282 6.26 10.09 8.06
CA ASP A 282 6.86 10.13 6.73
C ASP A 282 6.43 8.95 5.84
N ARG A 283 5.33 8.30 6.19
CA ARG A 283 4.68 7.31 5.34
C ARG A 283 3.37 7.87 4.80
N ILE A 284 3.08 7.50 3.55
CA ILE A 284 1.80 7.74 2.92
C ILE A 284 1.26 6.44 2.37
N ASP A 285 -0.06 6.34 2.25
CA ASP A 285 -0.73 5.24 1.57
C ASP A 285 -1.52 5.80 0.39
N MET A 286 -1.28 5.30 -0.83
CA MET A 286 -1.96 5.79 -2.02
C MET A 286 -3.14 4.89 -2.35
N PHE A 287 -4.34 5.45 -2.46
CA PHE A 287 -5.54 4.68 -2.75
C PHE A 287 -5.57 4.29 -4.24
N VAL A 288 -5.67 3.00 -4.55
CA VAL A 288 -5.65 2.50 -5.93
C VAL A 288 -6.99 1.88 -6.37
N GLY A 289 -8.06 2.10 -5.60
CA GLY A 289 -9.38 1.58 -5.90
C GLY A 289 -9.53 0.11 -5.52
N THR A 290 -9.65 -0.80 -6.49
CA THR A 290 -9.75 -2.26 -6.25
C THR A 290 -8.58 -3.06 -6.84
N HIS A 291 -7.56 -2.37 -7.35
CA HIS A 291 -6.32 -2.98 -7.82
C HIS A 291 -5.42 -3.43 -6.66
N GLY A 292 -4.35 -4.17 -6.98
CA GLY A 292 -3.40 -4.69 -6.00
C GLY A 292 -2.66 -3.59 -5.21
N GLY A 293 -2.57 -3.78 -3.89
CA GLY A 293 -1.97 -2.83 -2.94
C GLY A 293 -0.46 -2.97 -2.75
N GLY A 294 0.28 -3.62 -3.66
CA GLY A 294 1.71 -3.83 -3.44
C GLY A 294 2.05 -4.81 -2.32
N ASN A 295 1.10 -5.67 -1.91
CA ASN A 295 1.38 -6.73 -0.95
C ASN A 295 2.28 -7.79 -1.61
N PRO A 296 3.55 -7.93 -1.20
CA PRO A 296 4.50 -8.80 -1.90
C PRO A 296 4.19 -10.29 -1.70
N TYR A 297 3.28 -10.64 -0.79
CA TYR A 297 2.94 -12.04 -0.46
C TYR A 297 1.75 -12.59 -1.26
N LEU A 298 1.36 -11.91 -2.34
CA LEU A 298 0.30 -12.35 -3.25
C LEU A 298 0.89 -12.78 -4.60
N PRO A 299 0.15 -13.47 -5.48
CA PRO A 299 0.57 -13.66 -6.87
C PRO A 299 0.78 -12.33 -7.60
N GLU A 300 1.67 -12.31 -8.60
CA GLU A 300 2.09 -11.10 -9.35
C GLU A 300 0.92 -10.22 -9.80
N GLN A 301 -0.14 -10.84 -10.35
CA GLN A 301 -1.35 -10.16 -10.83
C GLN A 301 -2.05 -9.33 -9.72
N ARG A 302 -1.90 -9.73 -8.46
CA ARG A 302 -2.48 -9.08 -7.28
C ARG A 302 -1.52 -8.16 -6.53
N GLN A 303 -0.24 -8.14 -6.91
CA GLN A 303 0.74 -7.24 -6.31
C GLN A 303 0.72 -5.85 -6.92
N THR A 304 0.21 -5.70 -8.14
CA THR A 304 0.48 -4.51 -8.96
C THR A 304 -0.72 -3.59 -9.14
N ASN A 305 -0.42 -2.37 -9.57
CA ASN A 305 -1.37 -1.35 -9.99
C ASN A 305 -0.65 -0.35 -10.93
N HIS A 306 -1.39 0.58 -11.54
CA HIS A 306 -0.83 1.53 -12.50
C HIS A 306 0.34 2.36 -11.96
N LEU A 307 0.37 2.74 -10.68
CA LEU A 307 1.49 3.50 -10.12
C LEU A 307 2.75 2.62 -9.97
N ILE A 308 2.59 1.37 -9.54
CA ILE A 308 3.69 0.39 -9.45
C ILE A 308 4.23 0.08 -10.85
N GLN A 309 3.36 -0.20 -11.82
CA GLN A 309 3.73 -0.43 -13.22
C GLN A 309 4.40 0.78 -13.86
N GLY A 310 3.98 1.99 -13.49
CA GLY A 310 4.61 3.26 -13.87
C GLY A 310 5.97 3.50 -13.21
N GLY A 311 6.43 2.60 -12.34
CA GLY A 311 7.74 2.65 -11.70
C GLY A 311 7.78 3.42 -10.38
N ILE A 312 6.64 3.62 -9.70
CA ILE A 312 6.62 4.05 -8.30
C ILE A 312 6.90 2.84 -7.43
N LYS A 313 8.05 2.86 -6.73
CA LYS A 313 8.47 1.76 -5.87
C LYS A 313 7.70 1.79 -4.55
N ASN A 314 7.05 0.69 -4.19
CA ASN A 314 6.39 0.53 -2.91
C ASN A 314 7.36 0.14 -1.80
N LEU A 315 7.10 0.66 -0.61
CA LEU A 315 7.72 0.21 0.62
C LEU A 315 7.20 -1.19 0.98
N VAL A 316 8.10 -2.14 1.25
CA VAL A 316 7.77 -3.53 1.59
C VAL A 316 8.38 -3.92 2.94
N PRO A 317 7.82 -4.93 3.65
CA PRO A 317 8.33 -5.32 4.96
C PRO A 317 9.83 -5.64 5.05
N SER A 318 10.44 -6.19 3.98
CA SER A 318 11.88 -6.51 3.93
C SER A 318 12.81 -5.30 3.78
N ASP A 319 12.26 -4.09 3.63
CA ASP A 319 13.05 -2.86 3.66
C ASP A 319 13.63 -2.62 5.06
N TRP A 320 12.96 -3.10 6.12
CA TRP A 320 13.52 -3.13 7.47
C TRP A 320 14.45 -4.33 7.62
N LYS A 321 15.74 -4.08 7.88
CA LYS A 321 16.75 -5.15 7.89
C LYS A 321 16.88 -5.88 9.23
N ILE A 322 16.29 -5.37 10.31
CA ILE A 322 16.34 -6.02 11.63
C ILE A 322 14.94 -6.20 12.20
N TRP A 323 14.65 -7.43 12.61
CA TRP A 323 13.42 -7.87 13.23
C TRP A 323 13.74 -8.74 14.44
N THR A 324 13.04 -8.54 15.56
CA THR A 324 13.24 -9.34 16.79
C THR A 324 12.29 -10.52 16.88
N THR A 325 11.14 -10.43 16.22
CA THR A 325 10.16 -11.51 16.07
C THR A 325 9.59 -11.49 14.65
N ASP A 326 8.75 -12.48 14.30
CA ASP A 326 8.07 -12.53 13.00
C ASP A 326 7.18 -11.31 12.70
N THR A 327 6.86 -10.49 13.70
CA THR A 327 5.96 -9.33 13.59
C THR A 327 6.57 -8.04 14.11
N LYS A 328 7.67 -8.10 14.86
CA LYS A 328 8.29 -6.92 15.50
C LYS A 328 9.59 -6.51 14.79
N ARG A 329 9.53 -5.35 14.16
CA ARG A 329 10.68 -4.65 13.55
C ARG A 329 11.43 -3.86 14.61
N VAL A 330 12.74 -3.70 14.42
CA VAL A 330 13.49 -2.67 15.15
C VAL A 330 13.28 -1.34 14.45
N TRP A 331 12.83 -0.35 15.21
CA TRP A 331 12.49 0.98 14.71
C TRP A 331 13.52 1.99 15.17
N CYS A 332 13.72 3.00 14.32
CA CYS A 332 14.45 4.19 14.68
C CYS A 332 13.56 5.41 14.51
N ASP A 333 13.81 6.42 15.32
CA ASP A 333 13.27 7.75 15.05
C ASP A 333 13.97 8.38 13.84
N ILE A 334 13.39 9.48 13.35
CA ILE A 334 13.86 10.16 12.13
C ILE A 334 15.29 10.70 12.33
N GLY A 335 15.60 11.30 13.49
CA GLY A 335 16.93 11.87 13.75
C GLY A 335 18.04 10.81 13.86
N GLN A 336 17.72 9.63 14.41
CA GLN A 336 18.64 8.48 14.44
C GLN A 336 18.91 7.92 13.04
N ALA A 337 17.91 7.91 12.17
CA ALA A 337 18.08 7.49 10.78
C ALA A 337 18.93 8.51 9.99
N GLU A 338 18.66 9.81 10.14
CA GLU A 338 19.37 10.90 9.47
C GLU A 338 20.83 11.04 9.93
N SER A 339 21.12 10.80 11.21
CA SER A 339 22.49 10.83 11.76
C SER A 339 23.35 9.60 11.41
N GLY A 340 22.82 8.64 10.64
CA GLY A 340 23.53 7.42 10.25
C GLY A 340 23.65 6.36 11.36
N LYS A 341 23.13 6.63 12.57
CA LYS A 341 23.12 5.69 13.70
C LYS A 341 22.21 4.49 13.45
N CYS A 342 21.26 4.60 12.52
CA CYS A 342 20.29 3.56 12.21
C CYS A 342 20.21 3.21 10.72
N THR A 343 21.24 2.51 10.25
CA THR A 343 21.41 2.10 8.84
C THR A 343 20.55 0.89 8.43
N HIS A 344 19.81 0.27 9.35
CA HIS A 344 18.92 -0.85 9.08
C HIS A 344 17.45 -0.45 8.84
N ASP A 345 17.10 0.81 9.11
CA ASP A 345 15.77 1.36 8.88
C ASP A 345 15.54 1.66 7.40
N TYR A 346 14.28 1.58 6.96
CA TYR A 346 13.90 1.77 5.56
C TYR A 346 14.30 3.14 4.98
N ARG A 347 14.40 4.17 5.82
CA ARG A 347 14.92 5.49 5.40
C ARG A 347 16.34 5.43 4.89
N ASN A 348 17.09 4.40 5.28
CA ASN A 348 18.46 4.18 4.84
C ASN A 348 18.59 3.08 3.79
N THR A 349 17.80 2.03 3.89
CA THR A 349 17.88 0.85 3.01
C THR A 349 17.00 0.92 1.76
N ALA A 350 16.03 1.84 1.73
CA ALA A 350 15.08 2.05 0.64
C ALA A 350 14.95 3.55 0.28
N LYS A 351 16.08 4.29 0.31
CA LYS A 351 16.12 5.74 -0.02
C LYS A 351 15.56 6.04 -1.41
N ASP A 352 15.82 5.15 -2.36
CA ASP A 352 15.38 5.23 -3.75
C ASP A 352 13.86 5.10 -3.93
N LYS A 353 13.14 4.68 -2.88
CA LYS A 353 11.67 4.60 -2.87
C LYS A 353 11.00 5.86 -2.32
N SER A 354 11.78 6.83 -1.84
CA SER A 354 11.22 8.08 -1.30
C SER A 354 10.66 8.97 -2.42
N LEU A 355 9.60 9.71 -2.10
CA LEU A 355 8.93 10.68 -2.97
C LEU A 355 8.93 12.05 -2.28
N THR A 356 9.00 13.14 -3.04
CA THR A 356 8.78 14.49 -2.52
C THR A 356 7.28 14.76 -2.44
N LEU A 357 6.81 15.19 -1.27
CA LEU A 357 5.46 15.69 -1.09
C LEU A 357 5.47 17.22 -1.05
N GLN A 358 4.73 17.85 -1.96
CA GLN A 358 4.54 19.30 -2.00
C GLN A 358 3.11 19.67 -1.68
N ALA A 359 2.89 20.66 -0.81
CA ALA A 359 1.57 21.21 -0.54
C ALA A 359 1.31 22.41 -1.46
N VAL A 360 0.08 22.51 -1.97
CA VAL A 360 -0.30 23.53 -2.96
C VAL A 360 -1.08 24.66 -2.30
N PHE A 361 -0.66 25.89 -2.54
CA PHE A 361 -1.24 27.11 -1.98
C PHE A 361 -1.55 28.13 -3.08
N THR A 362 -2.62 28.89 -2.90
CA THR A 362 -2.92 30.09 -3.69
C THR A 362 -1.91 31.19 -3.42
N GLY A 363 -1.88 32.22 -4.27
CA GLY A 363 -0.95 33.34 -4.13
C GLY A 363 -1.10 34.13 -2.82
N ASP A 364 -2.31 34.16 -2.24
CA ASP A 364 -2.62 34.75 -0.93
C ASP A 364 -2.15 33.90 0.27
N GLY A 365 -1.58 32.71 0.02
CA GLY A 365 -1.12 31.79 1.06
C GLY A 365 -2.20 30.84 1.60
N SER A 366 -3.41 30.83 1.05
CA SER A 366 -4.44 29.86 1.42
C SER A 366 -4.15 28.47 0.82
N PRO A 367 -4.42 27.36 1.54
CA PRO A 367 -4.24 26.02 0.98
C PRO A 367 -5.28 25.71 -0.10
N VAL A 368 -4.86 25.14 -1.22
CA VAL A 368 -5.78 24.64 -2.25
C VAL A 368 -6.50 23.39 -1.73
N ARG A 369 -7.83 23.38 -1.90
CA ARG A 369 -8.69 22.32 -1.35
C ARG A 369 -9.33 21.47 -2.44
N CYS A 370 -9.32 20.16 -2.18
CA CYS A 370 -10.09 19.18 -2.90
C CYS A 370 -11.57 19.23 -2.50
N LYS A 371 -12.45 18.88 -3.43
CA LYS A 371 -13.89 18.73 -3.18
C LYS A 371 -14.13 17.48 -2.31
N LYS A 372 -15.15 17.56 -1.46
CA LYS A 372 -15.53 16.46 -0.56
C LYS A 372 -16.14 15.27 -1.30
N ASN A 373 -17.07 15.57 -2.20
CA ASN A 373 -17.80 14.60 -3.01
C ASN A 373 -18.06 15.20 -4.40
N PRO A 374 -17.02 15.28 -5.26
CA PRO A 374 -17.08 15.88 -6.59
C PRO A 374 -17.97 15.14 -7.59
#